data_AF-A0A1E7L5C8-F1
#
_entry.id   AF-A0A1E7L5C8-F1
#
_cell.length_a   1.000
_cell.length_b   1.000
_cell.length_c   1.000
_cell.angle_alpha   90.00
_cell.angle_beta   90.00
_cell.angle_gamma   90.00
#
_symmetry.space_group_name_H-M   'P 1'
#
loop_
_entity.id
_entity.type
_entity.pdbx_description
1 polymer ?
#
loop_
_entity_poly.entity_id
_entity_poly.type
_entity_poly.pdbx_seq_one_letter_code
_entity_poly.pdbx_strand_id
1 'polypeptide(L)'
;MNRPADRSEEGAAARARTEKTRTETVPTPAGDARITWHSAREPRAVLALGHGAGGGIEARDLRALARALPATGITVALVEQPWRVAGRKL
;
A
#
# COMPACT_ATOMS: atom_id res chain seq x y z
N MET A 1 1.34 -17.47 -42.94
CA MET A 1 0.07 -17.22 -42.24
C MET A 1 0.27 -17.58 -40.76
N ASN A 2 1.04 -16.80 -39.99
CA ASN A 2 1.27 -17.07 -38.57
C ASN A 2 0.46 -16.08 -37.73
N ARG A 3 -0.50 -16.58 -36.95
CA ARG A 3 -1.24 -15.84 -35.93
C ARG A 3 -0.28 -15.60 -34.75
N PRO A 4 -0.01 -14.35 -34.33
CA PRO A 4 0.82 -14.14 -33.15
C PRO A 4 0.10 -14.67 -31.91
N ALA A 5 0.84 -15.44 -31.09
CA ALA A 5 0.41 -15.89 -29.78
C ALA A 5 0.06 -14.68 -28.91
N ASP A 6 -1.13 -14.74 -28.32
CA ASP A 6 -1.68 -13.73 -27.44
C ASP A 6 -0.81 -13.58 -26.19
N ARG A 7 0.02 -12.52 -26.17
CA ARG A 7 0.98 -12.20 -25.10
C ARG A 7 0.28 -11.62 -23.85
N SER A 8 -1.06 -11.64 -23.82
CA SER A 8 -1.89 -10.97 -22.81
C SER A 8 -2.16 -11.82 -21.56
N GLU A 9 -2.08 -13.15 -21.68
CA GLU A 9 -2.46 -14.06 -20.58
C GLU A 9 -1.33 -14.27 -19.56
N GLU A 10 -0.08 -14.21 -20.00
CA GLU A 10 1.11 -14.47 -19.16
C GLU A 10 1.37 -13.32 -18.16
N GLY A 11 0.93 -12.11 -18.49
CA GLY A 11 0.97 -10.94 -17.59
C GLY A 11 -0.13 -10.94 -16.52
N ALA A 12 -1.22 -11.69 -16.71
CA ALA A 12 -2.32 -11.79 -15.75
C ALA A 12 -2.00 -12.78 -14.61
N ALA A 13 -1.29 -13.87 -14.91
CA ALA A 13 -0.87 -14.86 -13.91
C ALA A 13 0.15 -14.31 -12.90
N ALA A 14 1.00 -13.35 -13.29
CA ALA A 14 1.94 -12.68 -12.38
C ALA A 14 1.26 -11.71 -11.38
N ARG A 15 0.03 -11.25 -11.68
CA ARG A 15 -0.80 -10.36 -10.83
C ARG A 15 -1.59 -11.11 -9.76
N ALA A 16 -1.63 -12.44 -9.81
CA ALA A 16 -2.37 -13.29 -8.89
C ALA A 16 -1.54 -13.75 -7.66
N ARG A 17 -0.43 -13.09 -7.33
CA ARG A 17 0.42 -13.46 -6.19
C ARG A 17 0.07 -12.65 -4.96
N THR A 18 -0.91 -13.14 -4.18
CA THR A 18 -1.23 -12.80 -2.78
C THR A 18 -1.51 -11.33 -2.49
N GLU A 19 -2.50 -11.04 -1.65
CA GLU A 19 -2.54 -9.76 -0.92
C GLU A 19 -1.20 -9.61 -0.21
N LYS A 20 -0.33 -8.75 -0.75
CA LYS A 20 1.07 -8.65 -0.32
C LYS A 20 1.22 -7.35 0.42
N THR A 21 1.29 -7.45 1.75
CA THR A 21 1.71 -6.30 2.54
C THR A 21 3.18 -6.03 2.22
N ARG A 22 3.49 -4.84 1.69
CA ARG A 22 4.87 -4.43 1.38
C ARG A 22 5.17 -3.10 2.06
N THR A 23 6.37 -2.96 2.59
CA THR A 23 6.87 -1.68 3.10
C THR A 23 7.82 -1.03 2.09
N GLU A 24 7.77 0.30 2.01
CA GLU A 24 8.63 1.12 1.18
C GLU A 24 9.03 2.38 1.94
N THR A 25 10.31 2.77 1.83
CA THR A 25 10.81 4.03 2.41
C THR A 25 10.89 5.07 1.29
N VAL A 26 10.36 6.26 1.54
CA VAL A 26 10.31 7.36 0.57
C VAL A 26 11.00 8.59 1.17
N PRO A 27 12.08 9.10 0.55
CA PRO A 27 12.73 10.32 1.00
C PRO A 27 11.78 11.52 0.88
N THR A 28 11.73 12.36 1.91
CA THR A 28 11.02 13.65 1.86
C THR A 28 11.90 14.77 2.40
N PRO A 29 11.62 16.06 2.10
CA PRO A 29 12.35 17.18 2.69
C PRO A 29 12.35 17.20 4.23
N ALA A 30 11.37 16.56 4.87
CA ALA A 30 11.26 16.46 6.33
C ALA A 30 11.93 15.20 6.92
N GLY A 31 12.61 14.40 6.08
CA GLY A 31 13.18 13.10 6.42
C GLY A 31 12.45 11.94 5.75
N ASP A 32 12.87 10.71 6.04
CA ASP A 32 12.31 9.52 5.40
C ASP A 32 10.90 9.21 5.91
N ALA A 33 9.92 9.13 5.01
CA ALA A 33 8.61 8.56 5.30
C ALA A 33 8.62 7.05 5.03
N ARG A 34 7.73 6.31 5.68
CA ARG A 34 7.56 4.87 5.44
C ARG A 34 6.12 4.57 5.06
N ILE A 35 5.94 3.89 3.94
CA ILE A 35 4.64 3.47 3.43
C ILE A 35 4.49 1.97 3.63
N THR A 36 3.39 1.55 4.25
CA THR A 36 2.95 0.15 4.29
C THR A 36 1.77 -0.01 3.34
N TRP A 37 2.02 -0.73 2.25
CA TRP A 37 1.09 -1.01 1.18
C TRP A 37 0.28 -2.27 1.48
N HIS A 38 -1.04 -2.18 1.35
CA HIS A 38 -1.98 -3.30 1.36
C HIS A 38 -2.65 -3.36 -0.02
N SER A 39 -2.12 -4.20 -0.91
CA SER A 39 -2.52 -4.24 -2.32
C SER A 39 -3.84 -4.97 -2.55
N ALA A 40 -4.74 -4.35 -3.31
CA ALA A 40 -5.88 -5.04 -3.90
C ALA A 40 -5.45 -5.89 -5.11
N ARG A 41 -6.12 -7.03 -5.34
CA ARG A 41 -5.84 -7.92 -6.48
C ARG A 41 -6.21 -7.27 -7.82
N GLU A 42 -7.34 -6.57 -7.85
CA GLU A 42 -7.86 -5.83 -9.02
C GLU A 42 -8.08 -4.36 -8.62
N PRO A 43 -7.00 -3.57 -8.53
CA PRO A 43 -7.07 -2.22 -7.95
C PRO A 43 -7.80 -1.26 -8.90
N ARG A 44 -8.79 -0.56 -8.35
CA ARG A 44 -9.55 0.53 -9.00
C ARG A 44 -9.18 1.90 -8.43
N ALA A 45 -8.64 1.93 -7.21
CA ALA A 45 -8.18 3.14 -6.53
C ALA A 45 -7.04 2.84 -5.54
N VAL A 46 -6.31 3.89 -5.17
CA VAL A 46 -5.37 3.90 -4.07
C VAL A 46 -5.86 4.89 -3.01
N LEU A 47 -5.91 4.47 -1.76
CA LEU A 47 -6.23 5.31 -0.61
C LEU A 47 -4.99 5.44 0.28
N ALA A 48 -4.40 6.64 0.31
CA ALA A 48 -3.29 6.96 1.19
C ALA A 48 -3.79 7.58 2.50
N LEU A 49 -3.36 7.05 3.65
CA LEU A 49 -3.79 7.47 4.97
C LEU A 49 -2.59 7.69 5.88
N GLY A 50 -2.54 8.85 6.53
CA GLY A 50 -1.68 9.11 7.68
C GLY A 50 -2.48 9.02 8.99
N HIS A 51 -1.79 9.00 10.13
CA HIS A 51 -2.44 9.10 11.43
C HIS A 51 -2.69 10.56 11.84
N GLY A 52 -3.66 10.78 12.74
CA GLY A 52 -3.86 12.07 13.40
C GLY A 52 -2.80 12.40 14.45
N ALA A 53 -2.97 13.52 15.17
CA ALA A 53 -2.05 13.95 16.22
C ALA A 53 -1.93 12.88 17.34
N GLY A 54 -0.69 12.49 17.68
CA GLY A 54 -0.39 11.53 18.75
C GLY A 54 -0.51 10.04 18.38
N GLY A 55 -1.08 9.70 17.22
CA GLY A 55 -1.26 8.32 16.76
C GLY A 55 -0.06 7.72 16.01
N GLY A 56 -0.23 6.46 15.60
CA GLY A 56 0.62 5.78 14.61
C GLY A 56 -0.28 5.10 13.58
N ILE A 57 0.30 4.54 12.52
CA ILE A 57 -0.45 3.78 11.51
C ILE A 57 -1.14 2.53 12.08
N GLU A 58 -0.77 2.13 13.30
CA GLU A 58 -1.39 1.06 14.09
C GLU A 58 -2.74 1.42 14.70
N ALA A 59 -3.25 2.64 14.48
CA ALA A 59 -4.57 3.05 14.93
C ALA A 59 -5.66 2.07 14.45
N ARG A 60 -6.64 1.81 15.31
CA ARG A 60 -7.63 0.72 15.12
C ARG A 60 -8.40 0.87 13.82
N ASP A 61 -8.80 2.09 13.50
CA ASP A 61 -9.51 2.48 12.28
C ASP A 61 -8.66 2.29 11.03
N LEU A 62 -7.41 2.77 11.03
CA LEU A 62 -6.48 2.59 9.91
C LEU A 62 -6.21 1.11 9.62
N ARG A 63 -6.00 0.31 10.66
CA ARG A 63 -5.85 -1.15 10.52
C ARG A 63 -7.13 -1.81 10.02
N ALA A 64 -8.31 -1.31 10.39
CA ALA A 64 -9.57 -1.84 9.88
C ALA A 64 -9.75 -1.55 8.38
N LEU A 65 -9.44 -0.33 7.95
CA LEU A 65 -9.47 0.07 6.54
C LEU A 65 -8.47 -0.75 5.71
N ALA A 66 -7.23 -0.85 6.17
CA ALA A 66 -6.18 -1.63 5.51
C ALA A 66 -6.51 -3.12 5.34
N ARG A 67 -7.34 -3.69 6.23
CA ARG A 67 -7.82 -5.07 6.11
C ARG A 67 -9.02 -5.21 5.18
N ALA A 68 -9.96 -4.27 5.22
CA ALA A 68 -11.26 -4.44 4.55
C ALA A 68 -11.25 -4.00 3.08
N LEU A 69 -10.55 -2.91 2.77
CA LEU A 69 -10.64 -2.24 1.47
C LEU A 69 -9.94 -2.96 0.30
N PRO A 70 -8.84 -3.72 0.49
CA PRO A 70 -8.21 -4.47 -0.61
C PRO A 70 -9.16 -5.46 -1.29
N ALA A 71 -10.02 -6.13 -0.51
CA ALA A 71 -11.02 -7.07 -1.01
C ALA A 71 -12.08 -6.40 -1.91
N THR A 72 -12.27 -5.08 -1.77
CA THR A 72 -13.20 -4.29 -2.60
C THR A 72 -12.51 -3.58 -3.76
N GLY A 73 -11.25 -3.92 -4.06
CA GLY A 73 -10.50 -3.32 -5.17
C GLY A 73 -9.80 -2.00 -4.83
N ILE A 74 -9.62 -1.66 -3.55
CA ILE A 74 -8.92 -0.44 -3.13
C ILE A 74 -7.61 -0.80 -2.46
N THR A 75 -6.49 -0.43 -3.07
CA THR A 75 -5.17 -0.55 -2.44
C THR A 75 -5.03 0.51 -1.34
N VAL A 76 -4.61 0.12 -0.14
CA VAL A 76 -4.40 1.05 0.98
C VAL A 76 -2.91 1.30 1.18
N ALA A 77 -2.52 2.56 1.34
CA ALA A 77 -1.17 2.98 1.68
C ALA A 77 -1.18 3.67 3.04
N LEU A 78 -0.73 2.97 4.09
CA LEU A 78 -0.58 3.56 5.41
C LEU A 78 0.78 4.28 5.50
N VAL A 79 0.76 5.59 5.68
CA VAL A 79 1.94 6.46 5.64
C VAL A 79 2.35 6.84 7.05
N GLU A 80 3.50 6.33 7.47
CA GLU A 80 4.16 6.72 8.71
C GLU A 80 5.01 7.97 8.46
N GLN A 81 4.79 9.00 9.30
CA GLN A 81 5.40 10.32 9.13
C GLN A 81 6.90 10.32 9.47
N PRO A 82 7.72 11.19 8.84
CA PRO A 82 9.18 11.18 9.01
C PRO A 82 9.68 11.26 10.45
N TRP A 83 9.01 12.03 11.31
CA TRP A 83 9.41 12.14 12.71
C TRP A 83 9.23 10.81 13.47
N ARG A 84 8.21 10.00 13.14
CA ARG A 84 8.02 8.66 13.70
C ARG A 84 9.07 7.69 13.20
N VAL A 85 9.36 7.74 11.90
CA VAL A 85 10.42 6.91 11.28
C VAL A 85 11.79 7.21 11.90
N ALA A 86 12.07 8.48 12.17
CA ALA A 86 13.28 8.93 12.86
C ALA A 86 13.31 8.58 14.37
N GLY A 87 12.33 7.86 14.89
CA GLY A 87 12.26 7.44 16.30
C GLY A 87 11.99 8.57 17.29
N ARG A 88 11.58 9.76 16.82
CA ARG A 88 11.25 10.88 17.69
C ARG A 88 9.86 10.63 18.29
N LYS A 89 9.75 10.69 19.62
CA LYS A 89 8.46 10.79 20.31
C LYS A 89 8.14 12.28 20.43
N LEU A 90 6.93 12.68 20.04
CA LEU A 90 6.32 13.96 20.42
C LEU A 90 6.12 13.99 21.94
#